data_AF-A0A1A8DK24-F1
#
_entry.id   AF-A0A1A8DK24-F1
#
_cell.length_a   1.000
_cell.length_b   1.000
_cell.length_c   1.000
_cell.angle_alpha   90.00
_cell.angle_beta   90.00
_cell.angle_gamma   90.00
#
_symmetry.space_group_name_H-M   'P 1'
#
loop_
_entity.id
_entity.type
_entity.pdbx_description
1 polymer ?
#
loop_
_entity_poly.entity_id
_entity_poly.type
_entity_poly.pdbx_seq_one_letter_code
_entity_poly.pdbx_strand_id
1 'polypeptide(L)'
;ADGTTDLILIKKCSRMNFFRHLFRHTNKQDQFDHSFVEVHRVKKFHFQPKVDSPEDQSYHPEKTACGPKFSNPKISNYSTAVSSWTCDGEILHHAAIQVSVQHQLIRLFARGIE
;
A
#
# COMPACT_ATOMS: atom_id res chain seq x y z
N ALA A 1 19.24 -9.09 -15.21
CA ALA A 1 17.95 -8.41 -14.92
C ALA A 1 17.77 -7.28 -15.94
N ASP A 2 16.54 -6.91 -16.29
CA ASP A 2 16.22 -5.92 -17.35
C ASP A 2 16.05 -4.48 -16.80
N GLY A 3 16.33 -4.27 -15.51
CA GLY A 3 16.22 -2.98 -14.84
C GLY A 3 14.79 -2.56 -14.55
N THR A 4 13.88 -3.53 -14.41
CA THR A 4 12.47 -3.29 -14.05
C THR A 4 12.09 -4.05 -12.78
N THR A 5 10.95 -3.69 -12.20
CA THR A 5 10.33 -4.38 -11.08
C THR A 5 8.85 -4.59 -11.35
N ASP A 6 8.29 -5.67 -10.82
CA ASP A 6 6.87 -5.98 -10.95
C ASP A 6 6.10 -5.30 -9.80
N LEU A 7 5.25 -4.33 -10.16
CA LEU A 7 4.29 -3.69 -9.27
C LEU A 7 2.95 -4.44 -9.36
N ILE A 8 2.59 -5.12 -8.28
CA ILE A 8 1.35 -5.89 -8.17
C ILE A 8 0.33 -5.08 -7.35
N LEU A 9 -0.81 -4.74 -7.96
CA LEU A 9 -1.89 -4.00 -7.32
C LEU A 9 -3.08 -4.91 -7.08
N ILE A 10 -3.49 -5.05 -5.83
CA ILE A 10 -4.68 -5.81 -5.45
C ILE A 10 -5.82 -4.83 -5.18
N LYS A 11 -6.83 -4.82 -6.06
CA LYS A 11 -8.05 -4.04 -5.89
C LYS A 11 -8.94 -4.66 -4.81
N LYS A 12 -9.87 -3.84 -4.29
CA LYS A 12 -10.90 -4.29 -3.37
C LYS A 12 -11.65 -5.49 -3.96
N CYS A 13 -11.64 -6.60 -3.24
CA CYS A 13 -12.32 -7.84 -3.61
C CYS A 13 -13.04 -8.44 -2.39
N SER A 14 -13.90 -9.44 -2.60
CA SER A 14 -14.54 -10.17 -1.51
C SER A 14 -13.53 -11.01 -0.74
N ARG A 15 -13.81 -11.31 0.54
CA ARG A 15 -12.95 -12.18 1.37
C ARG A 15 -12.71 -13.54 0.71
N MET A 16 -13.73 -14.15 0.10
CA MET A 16 -13.59 -15.43 -0.60
C MET A 16 -12.65 -15.33 -1.80
N ASN A 17 -12.74 -14.26 -2.59
CA ASN A 17 -11.84 -14.03 -3.72
C ASN A 17 -10.41 -13.80 -3.25
N PHE A 18 -10.22 -13.08 -2.14
CA PHE A 18 -8.91 -12.90 -1.51
C PHE A 18 -8.34 -14.23 -1.02
N PHE A 19 -9.12 -15.06 -0.32
CA PHE A 19 -8.69 -16.40 0.08
C PHE A 19 -8.33 -17.28 -1.11
N ARG A 20 -9.09 -17.20 -2.22
CA ARG A 20 -8.76 -17.93 -3.45
C ARG A 20 -7.42 -17.48 -4.04
N HIS A 21 -7.14 -16.18 -3.99
CA HIS A 21 -5.84 -15.64 -4.37
C HIS A 21 -4.72 -16.19 -3.47
N LEU A 22 -4.90 -16.18 -2.15
CA LEU A 22 -3.92 -16.75 -1.20
C LEU A 22 -3.68 -18.24 -1.44
N PHE A 23 -4.74 -19.01 -1.68
CA PHE A 23 -4.64 -20.46 -1.85
C PHE A 23 -3.93 -20.84 -3.15
N ARG A 24 -3.91 -19.98 -4.17
CA ARG A 24 -3.19 -20.24 -5.43
C ARG A 24 -1.68 -20.33 -5.25
N HIS A 25 -1.11 -19.77 -4.18
CA HIS A 25 0.31 -19.97 -3.84
C HIS A 25 0.67 -21.44 -3.54
N THR A 26 -0.31 -22.34 -3.42
CA THR A 26 -0.10 -23.78 -3.23
C THR A 26 -0.11 -24.58 -4.55
N ASN A 27 -0.30 -23.93 -5.71
CA ASN A 27 -0.41 -24.59 -7.01
C ASN A 27 0.47 -23.90 -8.08
N LYS A 28 0.65 -24.55 -9.25
CA LYS A 28 1.40 -24.08 -10.42
C LYS A 28 0.61 -23.14 -11.34
N GLN A 29 -0.59 -22.71 -10.95
CA GLN A 29 -1.39 -21.77 -11.75
C GLN A 29 -0.85 -20.35 -11.58
N ASP A 30 -1.06 -19.49 -12.58
CA ASP A 30 -0.69 -18.08 -12.48
C ASP A 30 -1.36 -17.44 -11.26
N GLN A 31 -0.54 -17.04 -10.30
CA GLN A 31 -0.95 -16.48 -9.02
C GLN A 31 -1.58 -15.08 -9.15
N PHE A 32 -1.35 -14.40 -10.28
CA PHE A 32 -1.81 -13.04 -10.53
C PHE A 32 -2.97 -12.95 -11.53
N ASP A 33 -3.42 -14.09 -12.10
CA ASP A 33 -4.53 -14.14 -13.04
C ASP A 33 -5.89 -14.01 -12.33
N HIS A 34 -6.19 -12.80 -11.86
CA HIS A 34 -7.46 -12.43 -11.23
C HIS A 34 -7.90 -11.05 -11.68
N SER A 35 -9.20 -10.86 -11.93
CA SER A 35 -9.75 -9.56 -12.38
C SER A 35 -9.55 -8.39 -11.40
N PHE A 36 -9.22 -8.70 -10.14
CA PHE A 36 -8.92 -7.73 -9.09
C PHE A 36 -7.42 -7.58 -8.84
N VAL A 37 -6.56 -8.23 -9.62
CA VAL A 37 -5.09 -8.10 -9.54
C VAL A 37 -4.61 -7.46 -10.84
N GLU A 38 -3.76 -6.46 -10.73
CA GLU A 38 -3.05 -5.87 -11.86
C GLU A 38 -1.54 -6.03 -11.66
N VAL A 39 -0.83 -6.36 -12.74
CA VAL A 39 0.62 -6.50 -12.73
C VAL A 39 1.22 -5.51 -13.73
N HIS A 40 2.09 -4.64 -13.25
CA HIS A 40 2.74 -3.62 -14.05
C HIS A 40 4.26 -3.76 -13.93
N ARG A 41 4.96 -3.87 -15.06
CA ARG A 41 6.42 -3.83 -15.08
C ARG A 41 6.90 -2.38 -15.14
N VAL A 42 7.44 -1.87 -14.04
CA VAL A 42 7.76 -0.44 -13.87
C VAL A 42 9.23 -0.22 -13.55
N LYS A 43 9.72 1.00 -13.79
CA LYS A 43 11.06 1.44 -13.37
C LYS A 43 11.01 2.37 -12.16
N LYS A 44 9.89 3.06 -11.96
CA LYS A 44 9.67 4.00 -10.86
C LYS A 44 8.18 4.10 -10.57
N PHE A 45 7.81 4.22 -9.30
CA PHE A 45 6.46 4.62 -8.90
C PHE A 45 6.50 5.47 -7.63
N HIS A 46 5.40 6.18 -7.39
CA HIS A 46 5.17 6.97 -6.19
C HIS A 46 3.81 6.61 -5.61
N PHE A 47 3.77 6.37 -4.30
CA PHE A 47 2.55 6.13 -3.56
C PHE A 47 2.36 7.22 -2.51
N GLN A 48 1.15 7.80 -2.52
CA GLN A 48 0.69 8.76 -1.54
C GLN A 48 -0.63 8.27 -0.94
N PRO A 49 -0.70 8.01 0.37
CA PRO A 49 -1.96 7.74 1.06
C PRO A 49 -2.97 8.87 0.83
N LYS A 50 -4.24 8.53 0.61
CA LYS A 50 -5.32 9.51 0.62
C LYS A 50 -5.55 9.99 2.05
N VAL A 51 -5.52 11.30 2.26
CA VAL A 51 -5.92 11.93 3.52
C VAL A 51 -7.42 12.14 3.45
N ASP A 52 -8.17 11.53 4.37
CA ASP A 52 -9.60 11.81 4.51
C ASP A 52 -9.73 13.26 5.01
N SER A 53 -10.08 14.18 4.11
CA SER A 53 -10.48 15.53 4.49
C SER A 53 -11.80 15.45 5.28
N PRO A 54 -11.94 16.18 6.41
CA PRO A 54 -13.15 16.15 7.23
C PRO A 54 -14.40 16.75 6.54
N GLU A 55 -14.34 17.15 5.28
CA GLU A 55 -15.40 17.90 4.60
C GLU A 55 -16.44 17.03 3.86
N ASP A 56 -16.22 15.71 3.74
CA ASP A 56 -17.16 14.79 3.09
C ASP A 56 -18.14 14.08 4.05
N GLN A 57 -18.31 14.60 5.28
CA GLN A 57 -19.43 14.21 6.14
C GLN A 57 -20.67 15.04 5.77
N SER A 58 -21.43 14.53 4.81
CA SER A 58 -22.76 15.03 4.47
C SER A 58 -23.60 15.29 5.73
N TYR A 59 -24.02 16.54 5.89
CA TYR A 59 -24.93 17.04 6.91
C TYR A 59 -26.12 16.11 7.16
N HIS A 60 -26.22 15.59 8.39
CA HIS A 60 -27.48 15.18 8.99
C HIS A 60 -27.65 16.02 10.27
N PRO A 61 -28.58 16.99 10.33
CA PRO A 61 -28.82 17.71 11.57
C PRO A 61 -29.73 16.88 12.49
N GLU A 62 -29.63 17.18 13.79
CA GLU A 62 -30.43 16.76 14.96
C GLU A 62 -29.71 15.80 15.92
N LYS A 63 -29.58 16.02 17.24
CA LYS A 63 -30.03 17.08 18.19
C LYS A 63 -29.33 16.82 19.56
N THR A 64 -29.07 17.90 20.32
CA THR A 64 -29.02 17.99 21.82
C THR A 64 -27.69 17.90 22.62
N ALA A 65 -27.38 19.04 23.26
CA ALA A 65 -26.85 19.31 24.62
C ALA A 65 -25.35 19.10 25.04
N CYS A 66 -24.71 20.26 25.27
CA CYS A 66 -23.92 20.74 26.43
C CYS A 66 -22.81 19.89 27.10
N GLY A 67 -21.58 20.42 27.05
CA GLY A 67 -20.47 20.14 27.99
C GLY A 67 -19.29 21.13 27.79
N PRO A 68 -18.53 21.50 28.84
CA PRO A 68 -17.57 22.60 28.79
C PRO A 68 -16.27 22.23 28.06
N LYS A 69 -15.78 23.16 27.23
CA LYS A 69 -14.56 23.03 26.42
C LYS A 69 -13.32 23.24 27.30
N PHE A 70 -12.58 22.17 27.57
CA PHE A 70 -11.18 22.25 27.97
C PHE A 70 -10.29 22.13 26.73
N SER A 71 -9.69 23.24 26.31
CA SER A 71 -8.71 23.30 25.23
C SER A 71 -7.35 22.77 25.72
N ASN A 72 -7.04 21.52 25.38
CA ASN A 72 -5.68 21.01 25.51
C ASN A 72 -4.98 21.16 24.14
N PRO A 73 -3.78 21.78 24.04
CA PRO A 73 -3.07 21.88 22.77
C PRO A 73 -2.47 20.51 22.43
N LYS A 74 -3.17 19.72 21.62
CA LYS A 74 -2.62 18.47 21.10
C LYS A 74 -1.63 18.78 19.99
N ILE A 75 -0.37 18.58 20.33
CA ILE A 75 0.79 18.51 19.46
C ILE A 75 0.55 17.47 18.35
N SER A 76 0.94 17.86 17.13
CA SER A 76 1.08 17.07 15.90
C SER A 76 -0.20 16.62 15.17
N ASN A 77 -0.56 17.40 14.15
CA ASN A 77 -1.41 17.00 13.02
C ASN A 77 -0.73 15.89 12.22
N TYR A 78 -0.81 14.64 12.68
CA TYR A 78 -0.62 13.50 11.78
C TYR A 78 -1.91 13.35 10.98
N SER A 79 -1.84 13.65 9.69
CA SER A 79 -2.94 13.40 8.76
C SER A 79 -3.39 11.94 8.91
N THR A 80 -4.69 11.69 9.00
CA THR A 80 -5.35 10.40 9.28
C THR A 80 -5.12 9.31 8.22
N ALA A 81 -4.27 9.55 7.24
CA ALA A 81 -3.94 8.57 6.22
C ALA A 81 -2.94 7.53 6.76
N VAL A 82 -3.47 6.40 7.21
CA VAL A 82 -2.67 5.31 7.77
C VAL A 82 -2.28 4.33 6.67
N SER A 83 -0.99 4.26 6.33
CA SER A 83 -0.41 3.17 5.54
C SER A 83 0.90 2.72 6.19
N SER A 84 1.21 1.43 6.10
CA SER A 84 2.44 0.85 6.62
C SER A 84 3.09 -0.01 5.55
N TRP A 85 4.43 0.04 5.48
CA TRP A 85 5.22 -0.62 4.45
C TRP A 85 6.30 -1.48 5.07
N THR A 86 6.64 -2.57 4.39
CA THR A 86 7.78 -3.43 4.72
C THR A 86 8.78 -3.43 3.57
N CYS A 87 10.07 -3.28 3.86
CA CYS A 87 11.17 -3.43 2.91
C CYS A 87 12.11 -4.50 3.44
N ASP A 88 12.26 -5.62 2.72
CA ASP A 88 13.14 -6.74 3.08
C ASP A 88 13.00 -7.28 4.53
N GLY A 89 11.79 -7.16 5.10
CA GLY A 89 11.47 -7.61 6.45
C GLY A 89 11.45 -6.50 7.51
N GLU A 90 11.89 -5.28 7.19
CA GLU A 90 11.89 -4.13 8.09
C GLU A 90 10.69 -3.20 7.83
N ILE A 91 10.15 -2.59 8.89
CA ILE A 91 9.00 -1.68 8.79
C ILE A 91 9.49 -0.26 8.48
N LEU A 92 8.92 0.38 7.45
CA LEU A 92 9.16 1.78 7.14
C LEU A 92 8.22 2.70 7.94
N HIS A 93 8.76 3.80 8.45
CA HIS A 93 8.01 4.77 9.26
C HIS A 93 7.16 5.75 8.44
N HIS A 94 7.41 5.88 7.14
CA HIS A 94 6.70 6.80 6.27
C HIS A 94 5.64 6.09 5.42
N ALA A 95 4.42 6.62 5.45
CA ALA A 95 3.28 6.07 4.71
C ALA A 95 3.34 6.40 3.20
N ALA A 96 3.93 7.54 2.83
CA ALA A 96 4.21 7.90 1.45
C ALA A 96 5.60 7.38 1.05
N ILE A 97 5.70 6.75 -0.12
CA ILE A 97 6.94 6.14 -0.60
C ILE A 97 7.18 6.44 -2.08
N GLN A 98 8.44 6.57 -2.45
CA GLN A 98 8.88 6.59 -3.84
C GLN A 98 9.86 5.45 -4.05
N VAL A 99 9.62 4.64 -5.07
CA VAL A 99 10.44 3.47 -5.40
C VAL A 99 11.00 3.65 -6.81
N SER A 100 12.28 3.34 -7.00
CA SER A 100 12.95 3.37 -8.29
C SER A 100 13.95 2.24 -8.43
N VAL A 101 14.03 1.64 -9.61
CA VAL A 101 14.97 0.56 -9.92
C VAL A 101 16.25 1.15 -10.49
N GLN A 102 17.38 0.77 -9.90
CA GLN A 102 18.71 1.09 -10.41
C GLN A 102 19.31 -0.17 -11.05
N HIS A 103 19.45 -0.14 -12.36
CA HIS A 103 20.00 -1.28 -13.10
C HIS A 103 21.53 -1.33 -12.97
N GLN A 104 22.07 -2.52 -12.69
CA GLN A 104 23.53 -2.76 -12.55
C GLN A 104 24.20 -1.99 -11.41
N LEU A 105 23.48 -1.69 -10.33
CA LEU A 105 24.06 -0.98 -9.17
C LEU A 105 25.12 -1.81 -8.44
N ILE A 106 24.94 -3.13 -8.35
CA ILE A 106 25.79 -4.03 -7.58
C ILE A 106 26.30 -5.15 -8.49
N ARG A 107 27.58 -5.51 -8.34
CA ARG A 107 28.18 -6.69 -8.97
C ARG A 107 28.15 -7.86 -8.01
N LEU A 108 27.51 -8.95 -8.42
CA LEU A 108 27.39 -10.18 -7.65
C LEU A 108 28.21 -11.29 -8.32
N PHE A 109 28.98 -12.03 -7.53
CA PHE A 109 29.64 -13.25 -7.99
C PHE A 109 28.71 -14.43 -7.71
N ALA A 110 28.26 -15.12 -8.77
CA ALA A 110 27.41 -16.29 -8.67
C ALA A 110 27.92 -17.40 -9.60
N ARG A 111 27.63 -18.67 -9.28
CA ARG A 111 28.00 -19.85 -10.06
C ARG A 111 26.73 -20.59 -10.48
N GLY A 112 26.60 -20.95 -11.76
CA GLY A 112 25.46 -21.74 -12.27
C GLY A 112 24.22 -20.91 -12.61
N ILE A 113 24.39 -19.73 -13.23
CA ILE A 113 23.27 -18.98 -13.79
C ILE A 113 22.92 -19.65 -15.12
N GLU A 114 21.87 -20.47 -15.14
CA GLU A 114 21.25 -21.02 -16.36
C GLU A 114 19.99 -20.21 -16.70
#